data_AF-A0A933C4F5-F1
#
_entry.id   AF-A0A933C4F5-F1
#
_cell.length_a   1.000
_cell.length_b   1.000
_cell.length_c   1.000
_cell.angle_alpha   90.00
_cell.angle_beta   90.00
_cell.angle_gamma   90.00
#
_symmetry.space_group_name_H-M   'P 1'
#
loop_
_entity.id
_entity.type
_entity.pdbx_description
1 polymer ?
#
loop_
_entity_poly.entity_id
_entity_poly.type
_entity_poly.pdbx_seq_one_letter_code
_entity_poly.pdbx_strand_id
1 'polypeptide(L)'
;MGLRTSVALLALLAMASCGKERRSHTGAAAADSLRSDSVKTRVTLSVAERERLREWLMREGRYDCCTKPGCTECITSRDSCGCSLAIKQKDPICGECLDGYKEGRGKFKLVSIVELEQIRNKATASNKQP
;
A
#
# COMPACT_ATOMS: atom_id res chain seq x y z
N MET A 1 59.55 39.04 24.40
CA MET A 1 59.22 40.30 23.70
C MET A 1 59.82 40.25 22.29
N GLY A 2 58.97 40.25 21.27
CA GLY A 2 59.29 40.30 19.83
C GLY A 2 57.96 40.10 19.08
N LEU A 3 57.25 41.15 18.64
CA LEU A 3 57.36 41.83 17.33
C LEU A 3 57.52 40.80 16.19
N ARG A 4 56.70 40.72 15.14
CA ARG A 4 55.86 41.72 14.47
C ARG A 4 55.06 40.99 13.36
N THR A 5 53.82 41.43 13.14
CA THR A 5 53.11 41.60 11.84
C THR A 5 53.30 40.55 10.73
N SER A 6 52.18 40.02 10.21
CA SER A 6 51.91 40.11 8.76
C SER A 6 50.43 39.89 8.45
N VAL A 7 49.93 40.85 7.70
CA VAL A 7 48.57 41.00 7.17
C VAL A 7 48.48 40.25 5.85
N ALA A 8 47.39 39.51 5.68
CA ALA A 8 46.70 39.20 4.42
C ALA A 8 47.38 38.35 3.34
N LEU A 9 46.50 37.78 2.51
CA LEU A 9 46.69 37.17 1.19
C LEU A 9 47.22 35.73 1.15
N LEU A 10 46.30 34.79 0.88
CA LEU A 10 46.26 33.92 -0.32
C LEU A 10 45.16 32.87 -0.07
N ALA A 11 43.94 33.15 -0.52
CA ALA A 11 43.45 32.78 -1.85
C ALA A 11 43.20 31.27 -2.01
N LEU A 12 41.92 30.95 -2.17
CA LEU A 12 41.38 30.01 -3.16
C LEU A 12 41.99 28.61 -3.21
N LEU A 13 41.24 27.63 -2.70
CA LEU A 13 41.09 26.31 -3.36
C LEU A 13 39.70 25.75 -3.02
N ALA A 14 38.72 26.25 -3.76
CA ALA A 14 37.42 25.61 -3.92
C ALA A 14 37.43 24.84 -5.26
N MET A 15 36.74 23.69 -5.25
CA MET A 15 36.23 22.96 -6.43
C MET A 15 37.22 22.08 -7.21
N ALA A 16 37.28 20.79 -6.86
CA ALA A 16 37.29 19.69 -7.84
C ALA A 16 37.07 18.33 -7.14
N SER A 17 35.84 18.04 -6.72
CA SER A 17 35.39 16.64 -6.60
C SER A 17 34.01 16.52 -7.23
N CYS A 18 34.00 16.67 -8.55
CA CYS A 18 32.85 16.32 -9.38
C CYS A 18 32.95 14.80 -9.62
N GLY A 19 32.46 14.03 -8.66
CA GLY A 19 32.46 12.58 -8.65
C GLY A 19 31.06 11.98 -8.56
N LYS A 20 30.11 12.52 -9.33
CA LYS A 20 28.93 11.82 -9.89
C LYS A 20 28.28 10.78 -8.97
N GLU A 21 27.70 11.26 -7.87
CA GLU A 21 26.73 10.55 -7.04
C GLU A 21 25.48 10.23 -7.89
N ARG A 22 25.37 9.01 -8.43
CA ARG A 22 24.10 8.43 -8.86
C ARG A 22 23.91 7.09 -8.15
N ARG A 23 23.70 7.16 -6.84
CA ARG A 23 23.06 6.07 -6.11
C ARG A 23 21.56 6.33 -6.09
N SER A 24 20.86 5.46 -6.81
CA SER A 24 19.49 4.99 -6.55
C SER A 24 18.61 5.81 -5.60
N HIS A 25 17.79 6.70 -6.16
CA HIS A 25 16.59 7.22 -5.48
C HIS A 25 15.36 7.03 -6.37
N THR A 26 15.02 5.78 -6.71
CA THR A 26 13.72 5.45 -7.32
C THR A 26 12.85 4.54 -6.46
N GLY A 27 13.33 4.14 -5.27
CA GLY A 27 12.56 3.32 -4.33
C GLY A 27 11.87 4.11 -3.21
N ALA A 28 12.56 5.09 -2.62
CA ALA A 28 12.07 5.78 -1.42
C ALA A 28 10.99 6.83 -1.70
N ALA A 29 11.14 7.63 -2.77
CA ALA A 29 10.18 8.68 -3.12
C ALA A 29 8.80 8.11 -3.53
N ALA A 30 8.75 6.89 -4.10
CA ALA A 30 7.49 6.22 -4.40
C ALA A 30 6.74 5.78 -3.13
N ALA A 31 7.47 5.38 -2.07
CA ALA A 31 6.85 4.96 -0.81
C ALA A 31 6.29 6.15 0.00
N ASP A 32 6.93 7.33 -0.08
CA ASP A 32 6.46 8.53 0.62
C ASP A 32 5.21 9.17 -0.03
N SER A 33 5.07 9.16 -1.36
CA SER A 33 3.82 9.60 -2.01
C SER A 33 2.63 8.71 -1.66
N LEU A 34 2.82 7.39 -1.63
CA LEU A 34 1.77 6.42 -1.29
C LEU A 34 1.23 6.55 0.14
N ARG A 35 1.95 7.28 1.01
CA ARG A 35 1.64 7.44 2.43
C ARG A 35 0.59 8.53 2.70
N SER A 36 0.40 9.47 1.75
CA SER A 36 -0.49 10.62 1.90
C SER A 36 -1.66 10.62 0.90
N ASP A 37 -2.06 9.46 0.39
CA ASP A 37 -3.07 9.37 -0.65
C ASP A 37 -4.43 8.92 -0.11
N SER A 38 -5.35 9.89 -0.09
CA SER A 38 -6.79 9.67 0.09
C SER A 38 -7.29 8.60 -0.88
N VAL A 39 -8.32 7.84 -0.49
CA VAL A 39 -8.95 6.82 -1.36
C VAL A 39 -9.22 7.34 -2.79
N LYS A 40 -9.56 8.63 -2.93
CA LYS A 40 -9.80 9.31 -4.21
C LYS A 40 -8.60 9.32 -5.16
N THR A 41 -7.37 9.45 -4.68
CA THR A 41 -6.15 9.43 -5.53
C THR A 41 -5.73 8.00 -5.89
N ARG A 42 -6.16 6.98 -5.15
CA ARG A 42 -5.83 5.59 -5.44
C ARG A 42 -6.59 5.00 -6.63
N VAL A 43 -7.74 5.58 -6.98
CA VAL A 43 -8.57 5.13 -8.12
C VAL A 43 -7.84 5.29 -9.46
N THR A 44 -6.93 6.25 -9.58
CA THR A 44 -6.19 6.53 -10.82
C THR A 44 -4.90 5.71 -10.98
N LEU A 45 -4.55 4.88 -9.99
CA LEU A 45 -3.33 4.07 -10.03
C LEU A 45 -3.42 2.98 -11.10
N SER A 46 -2.32 2.78 -11.82
CA SER A 46 -2.14 1.63 -12.71
C SER A 46 -2.22 0.31 -11.95
N VAL A 47 -2.38 -0.80 -12.67
CA VAL A 47 -2.40 -2.15 -12.07
C VAL A 47 -1.11 -2.41 -11.29
N ALA A 48 0.06 -2.11 -11.88
CA ALA A 48 1.34 -2.33 -11.23
C ALA A 48 1.52 -1.48 -9.96
N GLU A 49 1.03 -0.25 -9.96
CA GLU A 49 1.06 0.62 -8.77
C GLU A 49 0.14 0.11 -7.67
N ARG A 50 -1.07 -0.37 -8.02
CA ARG A 50 -1.98 -0.99 -7.05
C ARG A 50 -1.38 -2.24 -6.43
N GLU A 51 -0.70 -3.07 -7.21
CA GLU A 51 0.00 -4.25 -6.68
C GLU A 51 1.13 -3.88 -5.70
N ARG A 52 1.95 -2.88 -6.05
CA ARG A 52 3.02 -2.39 -5.16
C ARG A 52 2.46 -1.78 -3.87
N LEU A 53 1.41 -0.99 -3.99
CA LEU A 53 0.72 -0.41 -2.85
C LEU A 53 0.10 -1.49 -1.96
N ARG A 54 -0.51 -2.53 -2.56
CA ARG A 54 -1.03 -3.71 -1.85
C ARG A 54 0.07 -4.36 -1.02
N GLU A 55 1.22 -4.65 -1.63
CA GLU A 55 2.35 -5.28 -0.96
C GLU A 55 2.87 -4.43 0.20
N TRP A 56 2.98 -3.11 0.00
CA TRP A 56 3.37 -2.19 1.06
C TRP A 56 2.35 -2.19 2.20
N LEU A 57 1.06 -2.06 1.91
CA LEU A 57 -0.02 -2.07 2.91
C LEU A 57 -0.13 -3.41 3.66
N MET A 58 0.17 -4.52 3.00
CA MET A 58 0.26 -5.84 3.65
C MET A 58 1.44 -5.92 4.62
N ARG A 59 2.60 -5.36 4.27
CA ARG A 59 3.76 -5.29 5.17
C ARG A 59 3.48 -4.39 6.38
N GLU A 60 2.75 -3.30 6.20
CA GLU A 60 2.32 -2.39 7.28
C GLU A 60 1.16 -2.98 8.13
N GLY A 61 0.69 -4.19 7.83
CA GLY A 61 -0.42 -4.83 8.56
C GLY A 61 -1.80 -4.19 8.34
N ARG A 62 -1.92 -3.24 7.42
CA ARG A 62 -3.18 -2.57 7.08
C ARG A 62 -4.08 -3.41 6.18
N TYR A 63 -3.50 -4.40 5.49
CA TYR A 63 -4.21 -5.28 4.57
C TYR A 63 -3.95 -6.74 4.94
N ASP A 64 -5.00 -7.44 5.37
CA ASP A 64 -5.00 -8.89 5.56
C ASP A 64 -5.92 -9.54 4.51
N CYS A 65 -5.35 -9.78 3.32
CA CYS A 65 -6.07 -10.39 2.21
C CYS A 65 -6.40 -11.87 2.49
N CYS A 66 -7.66 -12.22 2.23
CA CYS A 66 -8.18 -13.57 2.43
C CYS A 66 -8.07 -14.48 1.20
N THR A 67 -7.46 -13.99 0.12
CA THR A 67 -7.22 -14.69 -1.16
C THR A 67 -5.73 -14.61 -1.56
N LYS A 68 -5.28 -15.51 -2.45
CA LYS A 68 -3.93 -15.51 -3.04
C LYS A 68 -3.97 -15.63 -4.57
N PRO A 69 -3.39 -14.68 -5.33
CA PRO A 69 -2.90 -13.37 -4.88
C PRO A 69 -4.03 -12.54 -4.24
N GLY A 70 -3.64 -11.55 -3.42
CA GLY A 70 -4.59 -10.66 -2.76
C GLY A 70 -5.32 -9.75 -3.75
N CYS A 71 -6.56 -9.38 -3.43
CA CYS A 71 -7.37 -8.47 -4.25
C CYS A 71 -6.90 -6.99 -4.16
N THR A 72 -7.39 -6.14 -5.06
CA THR A 72 -7.09 -4.69 -5.09
C THR A 72 -8.29 -3.81 -4.77
N GLU A 73 -9.52 -4.33 -4.70
CA GLU A 73 -10.74 -3.54 -4.48
C GLU A 73 -10.68 -2.66 -3.23
N CYS A 74 -10.23 -3.21 -2.09
CA CYS A 74 -10.12 -2.43 -0.86
C CYS A 74 -9.12 -1.27 -1.01
N ILE A 75 -8.14 -1.34 -1.91
CA ILE A 75 -7.14 -0.27 -2.11
C ILE A 75 -7.80 1.01 -2.62
N THR A 76 -8.76 0.85 -3.53
CA THR A 76 -9.43 1.97 -4.20
C THR A 76 -10.74 2.39 -3.52
N SER A 77 -11.26 1.57 -2.61
CA SER A 77 -12.55 1.83 -1.94
C SER A 77 -12.45 2.04 -0.43
N ARG A 78 -11.34 1.65 0.20
CA ARG A 78 -11.15 1.68 1.66
C ARG A 78 -9.71 2.07 2.02
N ASP A 79 -9.48 2.35 3.30
CA ASP A 79 -8.14 2.60 3.84
C ASP A 79 -7.44 1.35 4.41
N SER A 80 -8.17 0.25 4.52
CA SER A 80 -7.69 -1.02 5.05
C SER A 80 -8.46 -2.20 4.45
N CYS A 81 -7.89 -3.40 4.58
CA CYS A 81 -8.57 -4.64 4.25
C CYS A 81 -8.63 -5.56 5.48
N GLY A 82 -9.84 -5.83 5.96
CA GLY A 82 -10.12 -6.74 7.08
C GLY A 82 -10.76 -8.08 6.67
N CYS A 83 -10.76 -8.43 5.38
CA CYS A 83 -11.53 -9.58 4.88
C CYS A 83 -11.09 -10.92 5.49
N SER A 84 -9.81 -11.10 5.84
CA SER A 84 -9.37 -12.31 6.52
C SER A 84 -10.00 -12.51 7.90
N LEU A 85 -10.19 -11.42 8.66
CA LEU A 85 -10.90 -11.49 9.94
C LEU A 85 -12.39 -11.70 9.70
N ALA A 86 -12.97 -10.98 8.75
CA ALA A 86 -14.39 -11.11 8.40
C ALA A 86 -14.78 -12.56 8.08
N ILE A 87 -13.98 -13.29 7.29
CA ILE A 87 -14.24 -14.71 7.00
C ILE A 87 -14.26 -15.56 8.27
N LYS A 88 -13.34 -15.34 9.21
CA LYS A 88 -13.30 -16.08 10.47
C LYS A 88 -14.52 -15.79 11.35
N GLN A 89 -15.08 -14.58 11.22
CA GLN A 89 -16.24 -14.11 11.96
C GLN A 89 -17.58 -14.35 11.22
N LYS A 90 -17.54 -14.91 10.00
CA LYS A 90 -18.70 -15.05 9.12
C LYS A 90 -19.36 -13.71 8.76
N ASP A 91 -18.52 -12.69 8.61
CA ASP A 91 -18.89 -11.35 8.18
C ASP A 91 -18.65 -11.14 6.67
N PRO A 92 -19.32 -10.15 6.06
CA PRO A 92 -19.23 -9.91 4.62
C PRO A 92 -17.82 -9.48 4.18
N ILE A 93 -17.39 -10.03 3.04
CA ILE A 93 -16.14 -9.67 2.35
C ILE A 93 -16.42 -8.82 1.10
N CYS A 94 -15.38 -8.19 0.55
CA CYS A 94 -15.50 -7.41 -0.69
C CYS A 94 -15.74 -8.30 -1.92
N GLY A 95 -16.12 -7.67 -3.05
CA GLY A 95 -16.47 -8.35 -4.29
C GLY A 95 -15.35 -9.24 -4.83
N GLU A 96 -14.17 -8.66 -5.07
CA GLU A 96 -12.99 -9.35 -5.60
C GLU A 96 -12.49 -10.47 -4.68
N CYS A 97 -12.70 -10.34 -3.36
CA CYS A 97 -12.39 -11.43 -2.43
C CYS A 97 -13.34 -12.61 -2.68
N LEU A 98 -14.64 -12.37 -2.80
CA LEU A 98 -15.60 -13.45 -3.10
C LEU A 98 -15.28 -14.11 -4.44
N ASP A 99 -14.99 -13.33 -5.47
CA ASP A 99 -14.66 -13.87 -6.80
C ASP A 99 -13.39 -14.73 -6.74
N GLY A 100 -12.40 -14.33 -5.94
CA GLY A 100 -11.26 -15.19 -5.65
C GLY A 100 -11.61 -16.50 -4.94
N TYR A 101 -12.59 -16.52 -4.04
CA TYR A 101 -13.06 -17.78 -3.45
C TYR A 101 -13.75 -18.68 -4.49
N LYS A 102 -14.54 -18.10 -5.39
CA LYS A 102 -15.18 -18.83 -6.50
C LYS A 102 -14.15 -19.47 -7.44
N GLU A 103 -13.02 -18.79 -7.64
CA GLU A 103 -11.90 -19.27 -8.44
C GLU A 103 -10.94 -20.21 -7.68
N GLY A 104 -11.25 -20.57 -6.42
CA GLY A 104 -10.39 -21.45 -5.62
C GLY A 104 -9.13 -20.77 -5.07
N ARG A 105 -9.03 -19.45 -5.16
CA ARG A 105 -7.93 -18.63 -4.62
C ARG A 105 -8.09 -18.29 -3.13
N GLY A 106 -9.11 -18.82 -2.45
CA GLY A 106 -9.36 -18.59 -1.03
C GLY A 106 -8.25 -19.13 -0.12
N LYS A 107 -7.83 -18.33 0.88
CA LYS A 107 -6.82 -18.71 1.87
C LYS A 107 -7.38 -19.68 2.92
N PHE A 108 -8.66 -19.57 3.26
CA PHE A 108 -9.28 -20.35 4.33
C PHE A 108 -10.29 -21.35 3.74
N LYS A 109 -10.08 -22.66 3.96
CA LYS A 109 -10.99 -23.70 3.46
C LYS A 109 -12.20 -23.96 4.36
N LEU A 110 -12.32 -23.24 5.47
CA LEU A 110 -13.31 -23.49 6.52
C LEU A 110 -14.69 -22.88 6.23
N VAL A 111 -14.84 -22.13 5.13
CA VAL A 111 -16.09 -21.45 4.77
C VAL A 111 -16.45 -21.80 3.33
N SER A 112 -17.73 -22.14 3.10
CA SER A 112 -18.21 -22.47 1.75
C SER A 112 -18.49 -21.22 0.92
N ILE A 113 -18.37 -21.32 -0.41
CA ILE A 113 -18.68 -20.22 -1.33
C ILE A 113 -20.14 -19.76 -1.16
N VAL A 114 -21.07 -20.71 -1.02
CA VAL A 114 -22.50 -20.44 -0.84
C VAL A 114 -22.76 -19.62 0.42
N GLU A 115 -22.09 -19.97 1.52
CA GLU A 115 -22.19 -19.23 2.78
C GLU A 115 -21.66 -17.78 2.64
N LEU A 116 -20.52 -17.59 1.97
CA LEU A 116 -19.97 -16.26 1.72
C LEU A 116 -20.90 -15.39 0.84
N GLU A 117 -21.53 -15.99 -0.17
CA GLU A 117 -22.52 -15.30 -1.00
C GLU A 117 -23.74 -14.85 -0.20
N GLN A 118 -24.28 -15.73 0.64
CA GLN A 118 -25.44 -15.42 1.48
C GLN A 118 -25.13 -14.28 2.46
N ILE A 119 -23.99 -14.35 3.15
CA ILE A 119 -23.54 -13.32 4.09
C ILE A 119 -23.44 -11.96 3.39
N ARG A 120 -22.81 -11.92 2.21
CA ARG A 120 -22.65 -10.67 1.45
C ARG A 120 -23.98 -10.10 0.97
N ASN A 121 -24.86 -10.95 0.43
CA ASN A 121 -26.17 -10.52 -0.09
C ASN A 121 -27.09 -10.01 1.04
N LYS A 122 -27.00 -10.61 2.23
CA LYS A 122 -27.72 -10.09 3.40
C LYS A 122 -27.21 -8.71 3.80
N ALA A 123 -25.90 -8.51 3.82
CA ALA A 123 -25.31 -7.22 4.17
C ALA A 123 -25.70 -6.11 3.18
N THR A 124 -25.73 -6.39 1.87
CA THR A 124 -26.16 -5.41 0.87
C THR A 124 -27.66 -5.11 0.94
N ALA A 125 -28.50 -6.10 1.29
CA ALA A 125 -29.92 -5.90 1.49
C ALA A 125 -30.22 -5.05 2.75
N SER A 126 -29.50 -5.28 3.85
CA SER A 126 -29.67 -4.52 5.09
C SER A 126 -29.22 -3.05 4.97
N ASN A 127 -28.24 -2.74 4.12
CA ASN A 127 -27.79 -1.36 3.88
C ASN A 127 -28.71 -0.57 2.93
N LYS A 128 -29.82 -1.19 2.47
CA LYS A 128 -30.84 -0.61 1.60
C LYS A 128 -32.14 -0.31 2.37
N GLN A 129 -32.03 -0.02 3.67
CA GLN A 129 -33.16 0.52 4.44
C GLN A 129 -33.44 1.97 3.98
N PRO A 130 -34.72 2.34 3.78
CA PRO A 130 -35.13 3.60 3.16
C PRO A 130 -34.73 4.84 3.97
#